data_AF-A0A7Y9QUZ3-F1
#
_entry.id   AF-A0A7Y9QUZ3-F1
#
_cell.length_a   1.000
_cell.length_b   1.000
_cell.length_c   1.000
_cell.angle_alpha   90.00
_cell.angle_beta   90.00
_cell.angle_gamma   90.00
#
_symmetry.space_group_name_H-M   'P 1'
#
loop_
_entity.id
_entity.type
_entity.pdbx_description
1 polymer ?
#
loop_
_entity_poly.entity_id
_entity_poly.type
_entity_poly.pdbx_seq_one_letter_code
_entity_poly.pdbx_strand_id
1 'polypeptide(L)'
;MHMLYNSENFAVMRFSGNTTAGQGFEIVDKTSRREIYLGGLLADHFQAGVEYLISQTDDEARIDDFLAGYTTLAHHPVVLH
;
A
#
# COMPACT_ATOMS: atom_id res chain seq x y z
N MET A 1 1.97 -5.46 -13.19
CA MET A 1 1.73 -4.34 -12.26
C MET A 1 0.33 -3.84 -12.52
N HIS A 2 -0.47 -3.61 -11.48
CA HIS A 2 -1.86 -3.15 -11.58
C HIS A 2 -2.10 -2.03 -10.58
N MET A 3 -2.54 -0.86 -11.04
CA MET A 3 -2.87 0.26 -10.16
C MET A 3 -4.24 0.00 -9.50
N LEU A 4 -4.28 -0.03 -8.17
CA LEU A 4 -5.50 -0.27 -7.41
C LEU A 4 -6.17 1.02 -6.97
N TYR A 5 -5.37 2.07 -6.74
CA TYR A 5 -5.86 3.34 -6.23
C TYR A 5 -4.92 4.49 -6.61
N ASN A 6 -5.48 5.68 -6.83
CA ASN A 6 -4.73 6.86 -7.23
C ASN A 6 -5.53 8.14 -6.91
N SER A 7 -5.17 8.82 -5.83
CA SER A 7 -5.72 10.12 -5.38
C SER A 7 -4.72 11.26 -5.63
N GLU A 8 -5.03 12.47 -5.17
CA GLU A 8 -4.06 13.57 -5.15
C GLU A 8 -2.88 13.29 -4.20
N ASN A 9 -3.14 12.62 -3.07
CA ASN A 9 -2.16 12.40 -2.01
C ASN A 9 -1.41 11.08 -2.15
N PHE A 10 -2.08 10.02 -2.57
CA PHE A 10 -1.52 8.67 -2.58
C PHE A 10 -1.74 7.92 -3.91
N ALA A 11 -0.94 6.89 -4.13
CA ALA A 11 -1.20 5.86 -5.14
C ALA A 11 -0.83 4.48 -4.60
N VAL A 12 -1.56 3.46 -5.04
CA VAL A 12 -1.32 2.05 -4.67
C VAL A 12 -1.18 1.21 -5.93
N MET A 13 -0.07 0.48 -6.03
CA MET A 13 0.25 -0.40 -7.14
C MET A 13 0.46 -1.83 -6.65
N ARG A 14 -0.19 -2.80 -7.27
CA ARG A 14 -0.01 -4.23 -7.01
C ARG A 14 0.99 -4.83 -7.98
N PHE A 15 1.91 -5.61 -7.43
CA PHE A 15 2.88 -6.42 -8.16
C PHE A 15 2.46 -7.88 -8.05
N SER A 16 2.29 -8.52 -9.21
CA SER A 16 1.97 -9.93 -9.31
C SER A 16 3.21 -10.66 -9.85
N GLY A 17 4.03 -11.17 -8.95
CA GLY A 17 5.17 -12.02 -9.27
C GLY A 17 4.82 -13.51 -9.23
N ASN A 18 5.67 -14.33 -9.83
CA ASN A 18 5.53 -15.80 -9.79
C ASN A 18 6.00 -16.42 -8.45
N THR A 19 6.62 -15.61 -7.57
CA THR A 19 7.10 -16.01 -6.25
C THR A 19 6.48 -15.10 -5.19
N THR A 20 6.38 -15.58 -3.95
CA THR A 20 5.89 -14.79 -2.81
C THR A 20 6.69 -13.52 -2.56
N ALA A 21 7.99 -13.51 -2.90
CA ALA A 21 8.82 -12.31 -2.85
C ALA A 21 8.52 -11.30 -3.97
N GLY A 22 8.02 -11.79 -5.11
CA GLY A 22 7.60 -10.97 -6.25
C GLY A 22 6.15 -10.50 -6.19
N GLN A 23 5.37 -10.95 -5.21
CA GLN A 23 4.01 -10.47 -4.96
C GLN A 23 4.04 -9.44 -3.84
N GLY A 24 3.39 -8.30 -4.07
CA GLY A 24 3.43 -7.20 -3.12
C GLY A 24 2.67 -5.97 -3.59
N PHE A 25 2.75 -4.93 -2.78
CA PHE A 25 2.13 -3.63 -3.03
C PHE A 25 3.15 -2.53 -2.86
N GLU A 26 3.00 -1.48 -3.64
CA GLU A 26 3.74 -0.24 -3.47
C GLU A 26 2.74 0.87 -3.15
N ILE A 27 3.01 1.58 -2.05
CA ILE A 27 2.27 2.77 -1.64
C ILE A 27 3.16 3.97 -1.90
N VAL A 28 2.68 4.90 -2.72
CA VAL A 28 3.36 6.15 -3.03
C VAL A 28 2.64 7.27 -2.31
N ASP A 29 3.33 7.94 -1.39
CA ASP A 29 2.95 9.21 -0.80
C ASP A 29 3.48 10.33 -1.72
N LYS A 30 2.58 10.99 -2.44
CA LYS A 30 2.90 12.07 -3.37
C LYS A 30 3.22 13.38 -2.65
N THR A 31 2.68 13.56 -1.44
CA THR A 31 2.89 14.76 -0.63
C THR A 31 4.31 14.80 -0.08
N SER A 32 4.80 13.66 0.42
CA SER A 32 6.13 13.49 0.99
C SER A 32 7.16 12.98 -0.02
N ARG A 33 6.73 12.58 -1.22
CA ARG A 33 7.52 11.87 -2.24
C ARG A 33 8.22 10.64 -1.68
N ARG A 34 7.46 9.84 -0.91
CA ARG A 34 7.94 8.61 -0.29
C ARG A 34 7.24 7.41 -0.90
N GLU A 35 7.97 6.32 -0.99
CA GLU A 35 7.49 5.07 -1.58
C GLU A 35 7.77 3.94 -0.60
N ILE A 36 6.80 3.06 -0.42
CA ILE A 36 6.91 1.92 0.50
C ILE A 36 6.47 0.67 -0.23
N TYR A 37 7.36 -0.31 -0.24
CA TYR A 37 7.04 -1.64 -0.71
C TYR A 37 6.60 -2.54 0.45
N LEU A 38 5.44 -3.18 0.28
CA LEU A 38 4.88 -4.19 1.17
C LEU A 38 4.98 -5.55 0.48
N GLY A 39 5.71 -6.48 1.08
CA GLY A 39 5.86 -7.86 0.60
C GLY A 39 5.53 -8.89 1.68
N GLY A 40 5.34 -10.15 1.27
CA GLY A 40 5.10 -11.28 2.18
C GLY A 40 3.86 -11.09 3.07
N LEU A 41 3.97 -11.43 4.36
CA LEU A 41 2.84 -11.38 5.30
C LEU A 41 2.20 -9.99 5.44
N LEU A 42 3.00 -8.92 5.28
CA LEU A 42 2.49 -7.55 5.34
C LEU A 42 1.65 -7.21 4.11
N ALA A 43 2.02 -7.73 2.93
CA ALA A 43 1.25 -7.60 1.71
C ALA A 43 -0.11 -8.32 1.81
N ASP A 44 -0.13 -9.52 2.40
CA ASP A 44 -1.37 -10.28 2.59
C ASP A 44 -2.36 -9.53 3.50
N HIS A 45 -1.88 -8.98 4.62
CA HIS A 45 -2.72 -8.18 5.51
C HIS A 45 -3.19 -6.88 4.84
N PHE A 46 -2.31 -6.20 4.11
CA PHE A 46 -2.66 -4.98 3.38
C PHE A 46 -3.72 -5.24 2.31
N GLN A 47 -3.60 -6.36 1.57
CA GLN A 47 -4.54 -6.71 0.51
C GLN A 47 -5.98 -6.77 1.03
N ALA A 48 -6.21 -7.46 2.14
CA ALA A 48 -7.56 -7.58 2.71
C ALA A 48 -8.14 -6.22 3.13
N GLY A 49 -7.31 -5.35 3.72
CA GLY A 49 -7.73 -4.01 4.15
C GLY A 49 -8.04 -3.07 2.98
N VAL A 50 -7.15 -3.02 1.99
CA VAL A 50 -7.28 -2.11 0.85
C VAL A 50 -8.41 -2.53 -0.09
N GLU A 51 -8.58 -3.84 -0.35
CA GLU A 51 -9.69 -4.35 -1.17
C GLU A 51 -11.04 -4.11 -0.48
N TYR A 52 -11.11 -4.29 0.85
CA TYR A 52 -12.31 -3.96 1.62
C TYR A 52 -12.64 -2.47 1.53
N LEU A 53 -11.67 -1.58 1.77
CA LEU A 53 -11.88 -0.14 1.71
C LEU A 53 -12.34 0.30 0.33
N ILE A 54 -11.64 -0.10 -0.74
CA ILE A 54 -12.00 0.26 -2.11
C ILE A 54 -13.39 -0.28 -2.48
N SER A 55 -13.78 -1.47 -2.00
CA SER A 55 -15.09 -2.05 -2.34
C SER A 55 -16.26 -1.49 -1.54
N GLN A 56 -16.02 -0.98 -0.34
CA GLN A 56 -17.08 -0.53 0.58
C GLN A 56 -17.28 0.97 0.60
N THR A 57 -16.28 1.75 0.19
CA THR A 57 -16.31 3.20 0.31
C THR A 57 -15.81 3.88 -0.96
N ASP A 58 -16.61 4.82 -1.48
CA ASP A 58 -16.19 5.78 -2.51
C ASP A 58 -15.49 7.02 -1.87
N ASP A 59 -15.23 6.96 -0.56
CA ASP A 59 -14.58 8.03 0.20
C ASP A 59 -13.05 7.92 0.12
N GLU A 60 -12.47 8.73 -0.76
CA GLU A 60 -11.03 8.92 -0.93
C GLU A 60 -10.32 9.30 0.38
N ALA A 61 -10.90 10.14 1.24
CA ALA A 61 -10.25 10.57 2.48
C ALA A 61 -10.03 9.40 3.46
N ARG A 62 -10.95 8.43 3.47
CA ARG A 62 -10.83 7.21 4.31
C ARG A 62 -9.73 6.28 3.80
N ILE A 63 -9.56 6.19 2.49
CA ILE A 63 -8.50 5.40 1.88
C ILE A 63 -7.14 6.07 2.16
N ASP A 64 -7.06 7.39 1.96
CA ASP A 64 -5.86 8.17 2.25
C ASP A 64 -5.42 8.06 3.72
N ASP A 65 -6.34 8.14 4.68
CA ASP A 65 -6.04 7.97 6.12
C ASP A 65 -5.48 6.57 6.44
N PHE A 66 -6.06 5.52 5.85
CA PHE A 66 -5.54 4.16 5.97
C PHE A 66 -4.12 4.04 5.41
N LEU A 67 -3.85 4.62 4.24
CA LEU A 67 -2.52 4.60 3.61
C LEU A 67 -1.49 5.38 4.41
N ALA A 68 -1.87 6.52 5.01
CA ALA A 68 -1.01 7.30 5.90
C ALA A 68 -0.53 6.51 7.13
N GLY A 69 -1.33 5.56 7.62
CA GLY A 69 -0.92 4.64 8.69
C GLY A 69 0.28 3.76 8.30
N TYR A 70 0.35 3.31 7.05
CA TYR A 70 1.49 2.53 6.56
C TYR A 70 2.72 3.41 6.30
N THR A 71 2.54 4.65 5.87
CA THR A 71 3.66 5.57 5.59
C THR A 71 4.32 6.13 6.84
N THR A 72 3.57 6.27 7.93
CA THR A 72 4.09 6.65 9.24
C THR A 72 4.87 5.51 9.92
N LEU A 73 4.47 4.25 9.72
CA LEU A 73 5.18 3.08 10.28
C LEU A 73 6.59 2.86 9.70
N ALA A 74 6.86 3.35 8.48
CA ALA A 74 8.19 3.25 7.84
C ALA A 74 9.29 4.12 8.50
N HIS A 75 8.98 4.84 9.58
CA HIS A 75 9.99 5.49 10.43
C HIS A 75 10.85 4.49 11.24
N HIS A 76 10.52 3.21 11.25
CA HIS A 76 11.40 2.16 11.77
C HIS A 76 12.04 1.42 10.60
N PRO A 77 13.38 1.33 10.52
CA PRO A 77 14.02 0.50 9.52
C PRO A 77 13.58 -0.94 9.75
N VAL A 78 12.70 -1.45 8.89
CA VAL A 78 12.41 -2.88 8.83
C VAL A 78 13.64 -3.53 8.25
N VAL A 79 14.55 -3.94 9.13
CA VAL A 79 15.68 -4.78 8.77
C VAL A 79 15.09 -6.11 8.32
N LEU A 80 15.11 -6.37 7.01
CA LEU A 80 15.02 -7.74 6.52
C LEU A 80 16.27 -8.48 7.02
N HIS A 81 16.07 -9.52 7.83
CA HIS A 81 17.08 -10.53 8.13
C HIS A 81 16.94 -11.71 7.15
#